data_AF-A0A0P7B094-F1
#
_entry.id   AF-A0A0P7B094-F1
#
_cell.length_a   1.000
_cell.length_b   1.000
_cell.length_c   1.000
_cell.angle_alpha   90.00
_cell.angle_beta   90.00
_cell.angle_gamma   90.00
#
_symmetry.space_group_name_H-M   'P 1'
#
loop_
_entity.id
_entity.type
_entity.pdbx_description
1 polymer ?
#
loop_
_entity_poly.entity_id
_entity_poly.type
_entity_poly.pdbx_seq_one_letter_code
_entity_poly.pdbx_strand_id
1 'polypeptide(L)'
;MHKILKIVLIVIGVIGAALSFFFMPSGDDPEAINSGAIDLMFILTWILLIAASAFALFFGLKKMMTSPGGLKKALFALGGLAVLFIVGYALSSGDEAKAVVDTFSGKDIQPTESTVKTIGMMLNVFFMMTGVAVLLMVLPGVKRLIGK
;
A
#
# COMPACT_ATOMS: atom_id res chain seq x y z
N MET A 1 -23.82 -10.19 -15.14
CA MET A 1 -23.07 -10.55 -13.91
C MET A 1 -22.80 -9.38 -12.95
N HIS A 2 -22.83 -8.09 -13.34
CA HIS A 2 -22.55 -6.98 -12.40
C HIS A 2 -23.72 -6.53 -11.50
N LYS A 3 -24.98 -6.78 -11.88
CA LYS A 3 -26.16 -6.28 -11.14
C LYS A 3 -26.32 -6.96 -9.77
N ILE A 4 -26.20 -8.29 -9.72
CA ILE A 4 -26.35 -9.08 -8.48
C ILE A 4 -25.21 -8.75 -7.51
N LEU A 5 -23.96 -8.74 -7.98
CA LEU A 5 -22.80 -8.39 -7.13
C LEU A 5 -22.89 -6.96 -6.59
N LYS A 6 -23.35 -6.00 -7.42
CA LYS A 6 -23.57 -4.62 -6.99
C LYS A 6 -24.66 -4.52 -5.92
N ILE A 7 -25.77 -5.26 -6.08
CA ILE A 7 -26.84 -5.31 -5.08
C ILE A 7 -26.33 -5.91 -3.77
N VAL A 8 -25.58 -7.00 -3.83
CA VAL A 8 -24.99 -7.63 -2.63
C VAL A 8 -24.03 -6.67 -1.91
N LEU A 9 -23.17 -5.95 -2.63
CA LEU A 9 -22.27 -4.96 -2.05
C LEU A 9 -23.02 -3.77 -1.42
N ILE A 10 -24.09 -3.29 -2.06
CA ILE A 10 -24.94 -2.24 -1.50
C ILE A 10 -25.62 -2.72 -0.23
N VAL A 11 -26.19 -3.94 -0.24
CA VAL A 11 -26.86 -4.52 0.93
C VAL A 11 -25.89 -4.68 2.10
N ILE A 12 -24.69 -5.21 1.86
CA ILE A 12 -23.64 -5.31 2.88
C ILE A 12 -23.25 -3.93 3.41
N GLY A 13 -23.09 -2.93 2.53
CA GLY A 13 -22.77 -1.56 2.93
C GLY A 13 -23.88 -0.91 3.77
N VAL A 14 -25.15 -1.16 3.43
CA VAL A 14 -26.31 -0.67 4.19
C VAL A 14 -26.41 -1.38 5.54
N ILE A 15 -26.16 -2.69 5.61
CA ILE A 15 -26.13 -3.44 6.88
C ILE A 15 -24.99 -2.93 7.77
N GLY A 16 -23.80 -2.73 7.20
CA GLY A 16 -22.65 -2.16 7.92
C GLY A 16 -22.98 -0.77 8.47
N ALA A 17 -23.49 0.14 7.63
CA ALA A 17 -23.89 1.47 8.07
C ALA A 17 -25.00 1.45 9.12
N ALA A 18 -26.01 0.58 8.98
CA ALA A 18 -27.08 0.46 9.95
C ALA A 18 -26.57 -0.03 11.31
N LEU A 19 -25.68 -1.03 11.33
CA LEU A 19 -25.03 -1.50 12.55
C LEU A 19 -24.15 -0.40 13.18
N SER A 20 -23.38 0.34 12.38
CA SER A 20 -22.51 1.42 12.87
C SER A 20 -23.27 2.64 13.39
N PHE A 21 -24.39 3.02 12.78
CA PHE A 21 -25.14 4.23 13.17
C PHE A 21 -26.23 3.97 14.20
N PHE A 22 -26.87 2.79 14.19
CA PHE A 22 -28.01 2.51 15.08
C PHE A 22 -27.70 1.58 16.24
N PHE A 23 -26.63 0.77 16.15
CA PHE A 23 -26.30 -0.23 17.17
C PHE A 23 -24.95 0.01 17.87
N MET A 24 -24.29 1.14 17.63
CA MET A 24 -23.05 1.50 18.31
C MET A 24 -23.34 1.87 19.78
N PRO A 25 -22.82 1.11 20.75
CA PRO A 25 -22.92 1.47 22.17
C PRO A 25 -22.16 2.77 22.46
N SER A 26 -22.58 3.46 23.52
CA SER A 26 -21.86 4.64 24.05
C SER A 26 -20.41 4.29 24.38
N GLY A 27 -19.47 5.16 24.01
CA GLY A 27 -18.03 4.94 24.20
C GLY A 27 -17.57 4.85 25.66
N ASP A 28 -18.44 5.24 26.61
CA ASP A 28 -18.18 5.20 28.04
C ASP A 28 -18.66 3.90 28.71
N ASP A 29 -19.25 2.97 27.94
CA ASP A 29 -19.75 1.69 28.45
C ASP A 29 -18.66 0.61 28.41
N PRO A 30 -18.18 0.09 29.55
CA PRO A 30 -17.16 -0.96 29.60
C PRO A 30 -17.62 -2.29 28.98
N GLU A 31 -18.92 -2.52 28.79
CA GLU A 31 -19.45 -3.71 28.09
C GLU A 31 -19.64 -3.50 26.58
N ALA A 32 -19.36 -2.30 26.05
CA ALA A 32 -19.50 -2.00 24.63
C ALA A 32 -18.74 -3.01 23.74
N ILE A 33 -17.57 -3.47 24.18
CA ILE A 33 -16.73 -4.45 23.46
C ILE A 33 -17.42 -5.82 23.32
N ASN A 34 -18.27 -6.20 24.28
CA ASN A 34 -19.04 -7.45 24.24
C ASN A 34 -20.42 -7.28 23.58
N SER A 35 -20.73 -6.09 23.05
CA SER A 35 -21.96 -5.88 22.30
C SER A 35 -21.94 -6.72 21.02
N GLY A 36 -22.95 -7.57 20.85
CA GLY A 36 -23.10 -8.39 19.63
C GLY A 36 -23.15 -7.55 18.35
N ALA A 37 -23.52 -6.27 18.43
CA ALA A 37 -23.46 -5.37 17.28
C ALA A 37 -22.03 -4.99 16.87
N ILE A 38 -21.14 -4.76 17.84
CA ILE A 38 -19.73 -4.50 17.59
C ILE A 38 -19.06 -5.77 17.05
N ASP A 39 -19.33 -6.92 17.67
CA ASP A 39 -18.79 -8.21 17.24
C ASP A 39 -19.19 -8.55 15.79
N LEU A 40 -20.48 -8.41 15.46
CA LEU A 40 -20.96 -8.58 14.08
C LEU A 40 -20.30 -7.60 13.09
N MET A 41 -20.05 -6.35 13.50
CA MET A 41 -19.38 -5.35 12.65
C MET A 41 -17.92 -5.73 12.36
N PHE A 42 -17.19 -6.24 13.36
CA PHE A 42 -15.84 -6.76 13.16
C PHE A 42 -15.83 -8.01 12.29
N ILE A 43 -16.74 -8.96 12.53
CA ILE A 43 -16.85 -10.19 11.72
C ILE A 43 -17.13 -9.83 10.25
N LEU A 44 -18.06 -8.91 9.98
CA LEU A 44 -18.35 -8.45 8.62
C LEU A 44 -17.12 -7.79 7.97
N THR A 45 -16.38 -6.96 8.71
CA THR A 45 -15.16 -6.31 8.22
C THR A 45 -14.09 -7.34 7.86
N TRP A 46 -13.88 -8.35 8.71
CA TRP A 46 -12.93 -9.43 8.44
C TRP A 46 -13.33 -10.27 7.24
N ILE A 47 -14.62 -10.62 7.11
CA ILE A 47 -15.14 -11.34 5.94
C ILE A 47 -14.90 -10.53 4.66
N LEU A 48 -15.20 -9.23 4.68
CA LEU A 48 -14.99 -8.37 3.52
C LEU A 48 -13.51 -8.20 3.20
N LEU A 49 -12.65 -8.04 4.20
CA LEU A 49 -11.21 -7.92 4.01
C LEU A 49 -10.62 -9.18 3.39
N ILE A 50 -10.97 -10.35 3.91
CA ILE A 50 -10.53 -11.65 3.38
C ILE A 50 -11.05 -11.83 1.96
N ALA A 51 -12.34 -11.59 1.72
CA ALA A 51 -12.93 -11.73 0.40
C ALA A 51 -12.29 -10.77 -0.61
N ALA A 52 -12.17 -9.48 -0.26
CA ALA A 52 -11.57 -8.47 -1.12
C ALA A 52 -10.12 -8.81 -1.45
N SER A 53 -9.33 -9.21 -0.44
CA SER A 53 -7.93 -9.62 -0.62
C SER A 53 -7.82 -10.86 -1.50
N ALA A 54 -8.63 -11.88 -1.24
CA ALA A 54 -8.66 -13.13 -2.03
C ALA A 54 -9.07 -12.86 -3.48
N PHE A 55 -10.11 -12.07 -3.72
CA PHE A 55 -10.52 -11.70 -5.08
C PHE A 55 -9.50 -10.82 -5.77
N ALA A 56 -8.89 -9.85 -5.09
CA ALA A 56 -7.85 -8.99 -5.65
C ALA A 56 -6.64 -9.83 -6.11
N LEU A 57 -6.20 -10.78 -5.27
CA LEU A 57 -5.16 -11.72 -5.64
C LEU A 57 -5.61 -12.61 -6.81
N PHE A 58 -6.73 -13.31 -6.67
CA PHE A 58 -7.21 -14.24 -7.69
C PHE A 58 -7.40 -13.57 -9.06
N PHE A 59 -8.12 -12.45 -9.11
CA PHE A 59 -8.33 -11.72 -10.36
C PHE A 59 -7.08 -11.04 -10.86
N GLY A 60 -6.20 -10.54 -9.97
CA GLY A 60 -4.91 -9.97 -10.35
C GLY A 60 -4.01 -10.99 -11.03
N LEU A 61 -3.82 -12.15 -10.40
CA LEU A 61 -3.04 -13.29 -10.91
C LEU A 61 -3.67 -13.87 -12.18
N LYS A 62 -4.99 -14.10 -12.19
CA LYS A 62 -5.70 -14.59 -13.38
C LYS A 62 -5.55 -13.62 -14.55
N LYS A 63 -5.72 -12.31 -14.32
CA LYS A 63 -5.55 -11.29 -15.37
C LYS A 63 -4.13 -11.27 -15.91
N MET A 64 -3.12 -11.44 -15.06
CA MET A 64 -1.71 -11.53 -15.46
C MET A 64 -1.44 -12.75 -16.35
N MET A 65 -2.03 -13.91 -16.03
CA MET A 65 -1.85 -15.15 -16.78
C MET A 65 -2.67 -15.23 -18.07
N THR A 66 -3.90 -14.70 -18.07
CA THR A 66 -4.82 -14.79 -19.22
C THR A 66 -4.60 -13.67 -20.25
N SER A 67 -3.98 -12.54 -19.86
CA SER A 67 -3.73 -11.45 -20.82
C SER A 67 -2.49 -11.76 -21.68
N PRO A 68 -2.54 -11.59 -23.02
CA PRO A 68 -1.37 -11.76 -23.86
C PRO A 68 -0.28 -10.77 -23.47
N GLY A 69 0.87 -11.29 -23.02
CA GLY A 69 1.98 -10.47 -22.51
C GLY A 69 1.76 -9.84 -21.13
N GLY A 70 0.67 -10.18 -20.41
CA GLY A 70 0.39 -9.68 -19.06
C GLY A 70 1.50 -10.02 -18.07
N LEU A 71 1.96 -11.27 -18.10
CA LEU A 71 3.08 -11.73 -17.28
C LEU A 71 4.37 -10.97 -17.58
N LYS A 72 4.69 -10.71 -18.85
CA LYS A 72 5.88 -9.91 -19.22
C LYS A 72 5.79 -8.50 -18.65
N LYS A 73 4.65 -7.84 -18.78
CA LYS A 73 4.45 -6.48 -18.24
C LYS A 73 4.59 -6.44 -16.71
N ALA A 74 4.02 -7.42 -16.01
CA ALA A 74 4.18 -7.53 -14.56
C ALA A 74 5.64 -7.76 -14.18
N LEU A 75 6.35 -8.62 -14.92
CA LEU A 75 7.77 -8.88 -14.72
C LEU A 75 8.63 -7.63 -14.98
N PHE A 76 8.31 -6.84 -16.01
CA PHE A 76 8.98 -5.55 -16.27
C PHE A 76 8.74 -4.54 -15.16
N ALA A 77 7.51 -4.47 -14.61
CA ALA A 77 7.22 -3.59 -13.49
C ALA A 77 7.99 -4.00 -12.22
N LEU A 78 8.01 -5.30 -11.90
CA LEU A 78 8.77 -5.84 -10.77
C LEU A 78 10.28 -5.71 -10.98
N GLY A 79 10.77 -5.93 -12.21
CA GLY A 79 12.17 -5.76 -12.56
C GLY A 79 12.62 -4.30 -12.44
N GLY A 80 11.80 -3.35 -12.92
CA GLY A 80 12.05 -1.92 -12.75
C GLY A 80 12.11 -1.51 -11.28
N LEU A 81 11.18 -2.02 -10.46
CA LEU A 81 11.20 -1.81 -9.02
C LEU A 81 12.48 -2.39 -8.39
N ALA A 82 12.85 -3.62 -8.73
CA ALA A 82 14.06 -4.26 -8.22
C ALA A 82 15.33 -3.47 -8.57
N VAL A 83 15.43 -2.94 -9.79
CA VAL A 83 16.55 -2.06 -10.19
C VAL A 83 16.62 -0.82 -9.31
N LEU A 84 15.48 -0.17 -9.03
CA LEU A 84 15.45 1.00 -8.13
C LEU A 84 15.95 0.64 -6.72
N PHE A 85 15.56 -0.52 -6.20
CA PHE A 85 16.03 -0.98 -4.89
C PHE A 85 17.53 -1.27 -4.86
N ILE A 86 18.07 -1.89 -5.91
CA ILE A 86 19.51 -2.16 -6.04
C ILE A 86 20.29 -0.85 -6.11
N VAL A 87 19.84 0.09 -6.95
CA VAL A 87 20.47 1.41 -7.08
C VAL A 87 20.35 2.20 -5.78
N GLY A 88 19.17 2.20 -5.15
CA GLY A 88 18.94 2.87 -3.86
C GLY A 88 19.84 2.33 -2.75
N TYR A 89 20.02 1.01 -2.70
CA TYR A 89 20.91 0.36 -1.74
C TYR A 89 22.39 0.67 -2.01
N ALA A 90 22.80 0.70 -3.28
CA ALA A 90 24.16 1.05 -3.68
C ALA A 90 24.49 2.52 -3.36
N LEU A 91 23.53 3.42 -3.53
CA LEU A 91 23.69 4.84 -3.22
C LEU A 91 23.71 5.14 -1.71
N SER A 92 23.07 4.31 -0.88
CA SER A 92 23.09 4.47 0.58
C SER A 92 24.36 3.92 1.22
N SER A 93 25.52 4.39 0.76
CA SER A 93 26.85 3.93 1.18
C SER A 93 27.01 3.82 2.71
N GLY A 94 27.86 2.88 3.15
CA GLY A 94 28.09 2.62 4.58
C GLY A 94 28.77 3.77 5.31
N ASP A 95 29.58 4.58 4.63
CA ASP A 95 30.32 5.68 5.24
C ASP A 95 29.40 6.85 5.62
N GLU A 96 28.40 7.16 4.77
CA GLU A 96 27.34 8.11 5.13
C GLU A 96 26.46 7.58 6.27
N ALA A 97 26.17 6.27 6.28
CA ALA A 97 25.42 5.65 7.36
C ALA A 97 26.16 5.75 8.71
N LYS A 98 27.49 5.56 8.70
CA LYS A 98 28.35 5.73 9.88
C LYS A 98 28.35 7.15 10.42
N ALA A 99 28.48 8.14 9.54
CA ALA A 99 28.42 9.55 9.95
C ALA A 99 27.09 9.91 10.64
N VAL A 100 25.98 9.30 10.19
CA VAL A 100 24.68 9.45 10.85
C VAL A 100 24.69 8.77 12.22
N VAL A 101 25.15 7.52 12.33
CA VAL A 101 25.26 6.82 13.63
C VAL A 101 26.10 7.63 14.62
N ASP A 102 27.22 8.19 14.18
CA ASP A 102 28.09 9.03 15.00
C ASP A 102 27.39 10.30 15.50
N THR A 103 26.48 10.87 14.71
CA THR A 103 25.66 12.04 15.10
C THR A 103 24.62 11.69 16.19
N PHE A 104 24.33 10.41 16.37
CA PHE A 104 23.46 9.89 17.42
C PHE A 104 24.23 9.30 18.63
N SER A 105 25.56 9.27 18.57
CA SER A 105 26.40 8.85 19.70
C SER A 105 26.15 9.72 20.93
N GLY A 106 25.74 9.08 22.03
CA GLY A 106 25.42 9.75 23.30
C GLY A 106 23.96 10.22 23.47
N LYS A 107 23.06 9.91 22.52
CA LYS A 107 21.61 10.10 22.68
C LYS A 107 20.92 8.80 23.13
N ASP A 108 19.70 8.89 23.65
CA ASP A 108 18.86 7.73 24.02
C ASP A 108 18.61 6.74 22.87
N ILE A 109 18.72 7.20 21.62
CA ILE A 109 18.53 6.38 20.42
C ILE A 109 19.87 6.17 19.73
N GLN A 110 20.35 4.93 19.71
CA GLN A 110 21.56 4.51 19.00
C GLN A 110 21.16 3.65 17.79
N PRO A 111 20.94 4.26 16.62
CA PRO A 111 20.61 3.51 15.42
C PRO A 111 21.82 2.69 14.97
N THR A 112 21.60 1.49 14.43
CA THR A 112 22.67 0.71 13.82
C THR A 112 22.95 1.19 12.39
N GLU A 113 24.18 1.02 11.90
CA GLU A 113 24.54 1.36 10.50
C GLU A 113 23.62 0.66 9.49
N SER A 114 23.21 -0.58 9.79
CA SER A 114 22.29 -1.36 8.96
C SER A 114 20.89 -0.74 8.88
N THR A 115 20.37 -0.27 10.03
CA THR A 115 19.08 0.42 10.10
C THR A 115 19.14 1.73 9.29
N VAL A 116 20.18 2.54 9.49
CA VAL A 116 20.36 3.81 8.77
C VAL A 116 20.48 3.55 7.27
N LYS A 117 21.27 2.56 6.85
CA LYS A 117 21.44 2.19 5.44
C LYS A 117 20.13 1.75 4.80
N THR A 118 19.30 0.99 5.52
CA THR A 118 17.99 0.55 5.03
C THR A 118 17.03 1.72 4.88
N ILE A 119 17.03 2.66 5.83
CA ILE A 119 16.23 3.89 5.75
C ILE A 119 16.69 4.75 4.57
N GLY A 120 17.99 4.97 4.44
CA GLY A 120 18.58 5.71 3.31
C GLY A 120 18.21 5.08 1.96
N MET A 121 18.23 3.74 1.88
CA MET A 121 17.88 3.02 0.67
C MET A 121 16.42 3.26 0.30
N MET A 122 15.50 3.14 1.26
CA MET A 122 14.08 3.40 1.03
C MET A 122 13.81 4.85 0.65
N LEU A 123 14.56 5.80 1.23
CA LEU A 123 14.46 7.21 0.89
C LEU A 123 14.92 7.49 -0.54
N ASN A 124 16.06 6.90 -0.95
CA ASN A 124 16.55 6.99 -2.32
C ASN A 124 15.57 6.37 -3.32
N VAL A 125 15.01 5.20 -3.02
CA VAL A 125 13.96 4.56 -3.83
C VAL A 125 12.74 5.47 -3.96
N PHE A 126 12.28 6.06 -2.85
CA PHE A 126 11.15 6.98 -2.85
C PHE A 126 11.40 8.18 -3.77
N PHE A 127 12.53 8.88 -3.62
CA PHE A 127 12.84 10.05 -4.46
C PHE A 127 13.01 9.69 -5.94
N MET A 128 13.62 8.54 -6.26
CA MET A 128 13.68 8.06 -7.63
C MET A 128 12.29 7.79 -8.21
N MET A 129 11.41 7.13 -7.44
CA MET A 129 10.03 6.88 -7.86
C MET A 129 9.24 8.18 -8.04
N THR A 130 9.40 9.16 -7.14
CA THR A 130 8.80 10.49 -7.27
C THR A 130 9.29 11.17 -8.54
N GLY A 131 10.60 11.15 -8.81
CA GLY A 131 11.17 11.71 -10.04
C GLY A 131 10.59 11.06 -11.30
N VAL A 132 10.51 9.73 -11.34
CA VAL A 132 9.88 8.98 -12.43
C VAL A 132 8.41 9.35 -12.59
N ALA A 133 7.65 9.46 -11.50
CA ALA A 133 6.25 9.84 -11.53
C ALA A 133 6.05 11.26 -12.11
N VAL A 134 6.86 12.23 -11.66
CA VAL A 134 6.83 13.60 -12.18
C VAL A 134 7.15 13.62 -13.67
N LEU A 135 8.18 12.91 -14.12
CA LEU A 135 8.51 12.81 -15.55
C LEU A 135 7.37 12.21 -16.36
N LEU A 136 6.75 11.14 -15.86
CA LEU A 136 5.60 10.49 -16.51
C LEU A 136 4.35 11.38 -16.55
N MET A 137 4.20 12.34 -15.63
CA MET A 137 3.11 13.31 -15.66
C MET A 137 3.40 14.51 -16.57
N VAL A 138 4.62 15.04 -16.52
CA VAL A 138 5.02 16.25 -17.24
C VAL A 138 5.26 15.97 -18.72
N LEU A 139 5.94 14.87 -19.08
CA LEU A 139 6.28 14.59 -20.48
C LEU A 139 5.05 14.46 -21.39
N PRO A 140 3.97 13.74 -21.03
CA PRO A 140 2.75 13.72 -21.84
C PRO A 140 2.04 15.07 -21.85
N GLY A 141 2.08 15.82 -20.74
CA GLY A 141 1.48 17.16 -20.65
C GLY A 141 2.15 18.15 -21.60
N VAL A 142 3.48 18.17 -21.63
CA VAL A 142 4.28 19.03 -22.51
C VAL A 142 4.14 18.62 -23.98
N LYS A 143 4.17 17.31 -24.29
CA LYS A 143 3.94 16.81 -25.67
C LYS A 143 2.59 17.27 -26.23
N ARG A 144 1.53 17.13 -25.43
CA ARG A 144 0.19 17.61 -25.78
C ARG A 144 0.14 19.12 -26.03
N LEU A 145 0.92 19.90 -25.29
CA LEU A 145 0.96 21.36 -25.41
C LEU A 145 1.77 21.84 -26.62
N ILE A 146 2.81 21.09 -27.01
CA ILE A 146 3.67 21.38 -28.17
C ILE A 146 3.06 20.80 -29.48
N GLY A 147 1.92 20.13 -29.41
CA GLY A 147 1.18 19.68 -30.59
C GLY A 147 1.80 18.47 -31.31
N LYS A 148 2.61 17.65 -30.61
CA LYS A 148 3.14 16.37 -31.10
C LYS A 148 2.88 15.23 -30.12
#